data_AF-A0A2U0ZWH7-F1
#
_entry.id   AF-A0A2U0ZWH7-F1
#
_cell.length_a   1.000
_cell.length_b   1.000
_cell.length_c   1.000
_cell.angle_alpha   90.00
_cell.angle_beta   90.00
_cell.angle_gamma   90.00
#
_symmetry.space_group_name_H-M   'P 1'
#
loop_
_entity.id
_entity.type
_entity.pdbx_description
1 polymer ?
#
loop_
_entity_poly.entity_id
_entity_poly.type
_entity_poly.pdbx_seq_one_letter_code
_entity_poly.pdbx_strand_id
1 'polypeptide(L)'
;MNTFDFDQRLEEIQIAVANIFESPKRPAVSLIDEGETIVIQLSWVVDSHRDTTLDARCAATLRFSRAQLDRYAALDTARRRMIQQRIRERVRERFAAQQTPPAVEGACSVDIEVDDSEFETPEGFL
;
A
#
# COMPACT_ATOMS: atom_id res chain seq x y z
N MET A 1 3.35 24.11 -16.48
CA MET A 1 3.77 22.82 -15.92
C MET A 1 3.34 22.82 -14.46
N ASN A 2 2.11 22.40 -14.16
CA ASN A 2 1.67 22.21 -12.77
C ASN A 2 2.06 20.78 -12.38
N THR A 3 3.37 20.60 -12.19
CA THR A 3 3.97 19.44 -11.55
C THR A 3 3.47 19.45 -10.11
N PHE A 4 2.42 18.68 -9.84
CA PHE A 4 2.20 18.25 -8.48
C PHE A 4 3.48 17.56 -8.02
N ASP A 5 3.98 17.98 -6.85
CA ASP A 5 5.21 17.46 -6.29
C ASP A 5 5.10 15.92 -6.18
N PHE A 6 6.17 15.21 -6.54
CA PHE A 6 6.26 13.75 -6.42
C PHE A 6 5.89 13.31 -5.00
N ASP A 7 6.28 14.11 -4.01
CA ASP A 7 5.96 13.90 -2.60
C ASP A 7 4.46 13.92 -2.33
N GLN A 8 3.72 14.81 -2.99
CA GLN A 8 2.26 14.86 -2.88
C GLN A 8 1.61 13.59 -3.47
N ARG A 9 2.17 13.05 -4.55
CA ARG A 9 1.64 11.83 -5.20
C ARG A 9 1.93 10.59 -4.35
N LEU A 10 3.08 10.57 -3.69
CA LEU A 10 3.41 9.56 -2.68
C LEU A 10 2.47 9.61 -1.47
N GLU A 11 2.15 10.81 -0.97
CA GLU A 11 1.19 10.97 0.12
C GLU A 11 -0.18 10.39 -0.27
N GLU A 12 -0.64 10.58 -1.51
CA GLU A 12 -1.89 9.98 -1.99
C GLU A 12 -1.88 8.44 -1.94
N ILE A 13 -0.76 7.81 -2.29
CA ILE A 13 -0.60 6.36 -2.21
C ILE A 13 -0.57 5.91 -0.74
N GLN A 14 0.15 6.61 0.12
CA GLN A 14 0.18 6.30 1.55
C GLN A 14 -1.22 6.37 2.18
N ILE A 15 -2.01 7.41 1.87
CA ILE A 15 -3.40 7.54 2.31
C ILE A 15 -4.25 6.41 1.73
N ALA A 16 -4.02 6.04 0.46
CA ALA A 16 -4.74 4.95 -0.17
C ALA A 16 -4.49 3.63 0.55
N VAL A 17 -3.24 3.35 0.93
CA VAL A 17 -2.77 2.13 1.59
C VAL A 17 -3.18 2.08 3.07
N ALA A 18 -3.20 3.21 3.77
CA ALA A 18 -3.55 3.30 5.19
C ALA A 18 -4.94 2.71 5.53
N ASN A 19 -5.85 2.64 4.56
CA ASN A 19 -7.24 2.21 4.75
C ASN A 19 -7.55 0.88 4.04
N ILE A 20 -6.54 0.04 3.77
CA ILE A 20 -6.75 -1.25 3.09
C ILE A 20 -7.48 -2.25 3.98
N PHE A 21 -7.06 -2.34 5.24
CA PHE A 21 -7.56 -3.30 6.23
C PHE A 21 -8.32 -2.60 7.34
N GLU A 22 -9.39 -3.24 7.81
CA GLU A 22 -10.08 -2.81 9.02
C GLU A 22 -9.15 -2.99 10.23
N SER A 23 -9.15 -2.02 11.14
CA SER A 23 -8.29 -2.03 12.32
C SER A 23 -8.96 -1.24 13.45
N PRO A 24 -8.94 -1.75 14.69
CA PRO A 24 -9.51 -1.05 15.84
C PRO A 24 -8.72 0.20 16.22
N LYS A 25 -7.48 0.33 15.72
CA LYS A 25 -6.61 1.49 15.92
C LYS A 25 -6.18 2.06 14.56
N ARG A 26 -5.81 3.34 14.54
CA ARG A 26 -5.32 3.99 13.31
C ARG A 26 -4.08 3.23 12.80
N PRO A 27 -4.09 2.75 11.55
CA PRO A 27 -2.92 2.12 10.95
C PRO A 27 -1.75 3.10 10.87
N ALA A 28 -0.53 2.58 10.96
CA ALA A 28 0.68 3.35 10.73
C ALA A 28 1.20 3.08 9.32
N VAL A 29 1.59 4.14 8.63
CA VAL A 29 2.23 4.09 7.31
C VAL A 29 3.55 4.83 7.40
N SER A 30 4.62 4.20 6.94
CA SER A 30 5.93 4.84 6.75
C SER A 30 6.39 4.68 5.30
N LEU A 31 7.26 5.59 4.88
CA LEU A 31 7.90 5.60 3.58
C LEU A 31 9.41 5.62 3.76
N ILE A 32 10.10 4.80 2.98
CA ILE A 32 11.56 4.75 2.90
C ILE A 32 11.92 4.92 1.42
N ASP A 33 12.72 5.93 1.13
CA ASP A 33 13.27 6.16 -0.20
C ASP A 33 14.68 5.54 -0.28
N GLU A 34 14.82 4.49 -1.10
CA GLU A 34 16.08 3.80 -1.34
C GLU A 34 16.68 4.17 -2.72
N GLY A 35 16.26 5.31 -3.29
CA GLY A 35 16.67 5.79 -4.60
C GLY A 35 15.78 5.25 -5.71
N GLU A 36 16.15 4.10 -6.28
CA GLU A 36 15.39 3.45 -7.37
C GLU A 36 14.17 2.68 -6.86
N THR A 37 14.13 2.38 -5.57
CA THR A 37 13.02 1.68 -4.91
C THR A 37 12.43 2.56 -3.83
N ILE A 38 11.11 2.67 -3.82
CA ILE A 38 10.34 3.29 -2.74
C ILE A 38 9.64 2.19 -1.97
N VAL A 39 9.88 2.14 -0.66
CA VAL A 39 9.27 1.17 0.23
C VAL A 39 8.20 1.86 1.07
N ILE A 40 6.98 1.35 1.03
CA ILE A 40 5.89 1.77 1.91
C ILE A 40 5.62 0.64 2.90
N GLN A 41 5.72 0.91 4.20
CA GLN A 41 5.36 -0.05 5.22
C GLN A 41 4.02 0.34 5.83
N LEU A 42 3.06 -0.56 5.75
CA LEU A 42 1.77 -0.48 6.40
C LEU A 42 1.78 -1.40 7.62
N SER A 43 1.29 -0.92 8.77
CA SER A 43 1.01 -1.78 9.92
C SER A 43 -0.35 -1.45 10.52
N TRP A 44 -1.07 -2.48 10.94
CA TRP A 44 -2.41 -2.35 11.50
C TRP A 44 -2.62 -3.37 12.62
N VAL A 45 -3.55 -3.04 13.53
CA VAL A 45 -3.92 -3.93 14.63
C VAL A 45 -5.03 -4.85 14.13
N VAL A 46 -4.89 -6.14 14.38
CA VAL A 46 -5.89 -7.16 14.01
C VAL A 46 -6.77 -7.49 15.21
N ASP A 47 -6.18 -7.58 16.39
CA ASP A 47 -6.89 -7.80 17.64
C ASP A 47 -6.31 -6.89 18.73
N SER A 48 -7.20 -6.32 19.54
CA SER A 48 -6.84 -5.39 20.61
C SER A 48 -7.64 -5.73 21.86
N HIS A 49 -6.93 -5.88 22.98
CA HIS A 49 -7.53 -6.17 24.27
C HIS A 49 -7.45 -4.95 25.20
N ARG A 50 -8.08 -5.05 26.38
CA ARG A 50 -8.09 -3.99 27.40
C ARG A 50 -6.66 -3.59 27.82
N ASP A 51 -5.73 -4.53 27.76
CA ASP A 51 -4.30 -4.27 27.81
C ASP A 51 -3.74 -4.14 26.39
N THR A 52 -3.34 -2.93 26.03
CA THR A 52 -2.86 -2.59 24.68
C THR A 52 -1.43 -3.07 24.41
N THR A 53 -0.74 -3.59 25.42
CA THR A 53 0.62 -4.16 25.27
C THR A 53 0.63 -5.46 24.47
N LEU A 54 -0.53 -6.12 24.36
CA LEU A 54 -0.71 -7.40 23.67
C LEU A 54 -1.48 -7.26 22.35
N ASP A 55 -1.51 -6.06 21.75
CA ASP A 55 -2.12 -5.88 20.43
C ASP A 55 -1.46 -6.82 19.40
N ALA A 56 -2.26 -7.68 18.79
CA ALA A 56 -1.86 -8.47 17.64
C ALA A 56 -1.77 -7.54 16.42
N ARG A 57 -0.62 -7.51 15.74
CA ARG A 57 -0.37 -6.59 14.61
C ARG A 57 0.05 -7.31 13.36
N CYS A 58 -0.48 -6.86 12.24
CA CYS A 58 -0.01 -7.26 10.94
C CYS A 58 0.71 -6.11 10.24
N ALA A 59 1.62 -6.48 9.34
CA ALA A 59 2.38 -5.54 8.54
C ALA A 59 2.40 -5.96 7.07
N ALA A 60 2.46 -4.97 6.18
CA ALA A 60 2.67 -5.17 4.76
C ALA A 60 3.77 -4.22 4.29
N THR A 61 4.79 -4.77 3.64
CA THR A 61 5.86 -3.99 2.99
C THR A 61 5.60 -3.98 1.50
N LEU A 62 5.32 -2.81 0.95
CA LEU A 62 5.09 -2.59 -0.48
C LEU A 62 6.36 -2.00 -1.09
N ARG A 63 6.87 -2.62 -2.15
CA ARG A 63 8.03 -2.11 -2.89
C ARG A 63 7.58 -1.65 -4.27
N PHE A 64 7.91 -0.41 -4.58
CA PHE A 64 7.63 0.24 -5.85
C PHE A 64 8.95 0.65 -6.49
N SER A 65 9.03 0.60 -7.81
CA SER A 65 10.12 1.29 -8.52
C SER A 65 9.82 2.78 -8.59
N ARG A 66 10.87 3.61 -8.55
CA ARG A 66 10.73 5.07 -8.74
C ARG A 66 10.08 5.40 -10.08
N ALA A 67 10.44 4.66 -11.14
CA ALA A 67 9.86 4.82 -12.48
C ALA A 67 8.34 4.55 -12.53
N GLN A 68 7.80 3.62 -11.72
CA GLN A 68 6.35 3.44 -11.58
C GLN A 68 5.69 4.68 -11.00
N LEU A 69 6.29 5.24 -9.96
CA LEU A 69 5.74 6.38 -9.24
C LEU A 69 5.83 7.67 -10.04
N ASP A 70 6.89 7.84 -10.83
CA ASP A 70 7.02 8.95 -11.78
C ASP A 70 5.93 8.88 -12.87
N ARG A 71 5.68 7.68 -13.43
CA ARG A 71 4.58 7.47 -14.36
C ARG A 71 3.23 7.78 -13.71
N TYR A 72 3.00 7.28 -12.50
CA TYR A 72 1.78 7.54 -11.74
C TYR A 72 1.57 9.03 -11.46
N ALA A 73 2.63 9.77 -11.13
CA ALA A 73 2.56 11.20 -10.86
C ALA A 73 2.08 11.99 -12.09
N ALA A 74 2.47 11.56 -13.29
CA ALA A 74 2.10 12.20 -14.55
C ALA A 74 0.66 11.95 -15.01
N LEU A 75 -0.08 11.01 -14.39
CA LEU A 75 -1.44 10.67 -14.78
C LEU A 75 -2.47 11.74 -14.36
N ASP A 76 -3.68 11.67 -14.91
CA ASP A 76 -4.82 12.41 -14.37
C ASP A 76 -5.38 11.74 -13.09
N THR A 77 -6.29 12.44 -12.42
CA THR A 77 -6.88 11.98 -11.16
C THR A 77 -7.69 10.68 -11.32
N ALA A 78 -8.40 10.48 -12.43
CA ALA A 78 -9.21 9.29 -12.62
C ALA A 78 -8.32 8.04 -12.76
N ARG A 79 -7.27 8.14 -13.57
CA ARG A 79 -6.28 7.07 -13.76
C ARG A 79 -5.52 6.77 -12.47
N ARG A 80 -5.10 7.78 -11.72
CA ARG A 80 -4.48 7.58 -10.39
C ARG A 80 -5.42 6.83 -9.44
N ARG A 81 -6.71 7.20 -9.39
CA ARG A 81 -7.70 6.50 -8.56
C ARG A 81 -7.88 5.04 -8.96
N MET A 82 -7.86 4.73 -10.26
CA MET A 82 -7.90 3.33 -10.73
C MET A 82 -6.69 2.54 -10.23
N ILE A 83 -5.48 3.07 -10.38
CA ILE A 83 -4.25 2.42 -9.90
C ILE A 83 -4.29 2.24 -8.39
N GLN A 84 -4.74 3.25 -7.63
CA GLN A 84 -4.90 3.12 -6.18
C GLN A 84 -5.83 1.96 -5.80
N GLN A 85 -6.94 1.77 -6.51
CA GLN A 85 -7.85 0.65 -6.22
C GLN A 85 -7.21 -0.70 -6.53
N ARG A 86 -6.50 -0.81 -7.65
CA ARG A 86 -5.78 -2.04 -8.02
C ARG A 86 -4.70 -2.41 -7.01
N ILE A 87 -3.88 -1.43 -6.58
CA ILE A 87 -2.90 -1.64 -5.51
C ILE A 87 -3.59 -2.17 -4.25
N ARG A 88 -4.72 -1.57 -3.83
CA ARG A 88 -5.46 -2.04 -2.66
C ARG A 88 -5.97 -3.47 -2.82
N GLU A 89 -6.54 -3.80 -3.97
CA GLU A 89 -7.03 -5.14 -4.28
C GLU A 89 -5.89 -6.16 -4.26
N ARG A 90 -4.78 -5.87 -4.93
CA ARG A 90 -3.59 -6.73 -4.95
C ARG A 90 -3.03 -6.96 -3.56
N VAL A 91 -2.94 -5.92 -2.74
CA VAL A 91 -2.45 -6.05 -1.36
C VAL A 91 -3.37 -6.96 -0.53
N ARG A 92 -4.70 -6.84 -0.68
CA ARG A 92 -5.65 -7.74 -0.01
C ARG A 92 -5.51 -9.18 -0.48
N GLU A 93 -5.40 -9.40 -1.79
CA GLU A 93 -5.23 -10.74 -2.37
C GLU A 93 -3.96 -11.42 -1.87
N ARG A 94 -2.82 -10.72 -1.94
CA ARG A 94 -1.52 -11.26 -1.50
C ARG A 94 -1.51 -11.53 -0.01
N PHE A 95 -2.10 -10.65 0.79
CA PHE A 95 -2.26 -10.87 2.22
C PHE A 95 -3.13 -12.10 2.51
N ALA A 96 -4.30 -12.22 1.88
CA ALA A 96 -5.19 -13.36 2.07
C ALA A 96 -4.54 -14.70 1.66
N ALA A 97 -3.77 -14.69 0.57
CA ALA A 97 -3.02 -15.86 0.11
C ALA A 97 -1.96 -16.31 1.12
N GLN A 98 -1.27 -15.38 1.79
CA GLN A 98 -0.28 -15.71 2.82
C GLN A 98 -0.91 -16.16 4.15
N GLN A 99 -2.13 -15.74 4.44
CA GLN A 99 -2.88 -16.18 5.62
C GLN A 99 -3.49 -17.58 5.47
N THR A 100 -3.10 -18.34 4.44
CA THR A 100 -3.54 -19.72 4.20
C THR A 100 -2.34 -20.66 4.13
N PRO A 101 -2.01 -21.41 5.20
CA PRO A 101 -2.69 -21.45 6.51
C PRO A 101 -2.38 -20.20 7.38
N PRO A 102 -3.26 -19.85 8.34
CA PRO A 102 -3.11 -18.63 9.14
C PRO A 102 -1.86 -18.65 10.00
N ALA A 103 -1.21 -17.49 10.16
CA ALA A 103 -0.04 -17.35 11.01
C ALA A 103 -0.36 -17.78 12.45
N VAL A 104 0.53 -18.58 13.04
CA VAL A 104 0.30 -19.31 14.29
C VAL A 104 0.31 -18.39 15.54
N GLU A 105 0.83 -17.15 15.43
CA GLU A 105 1.12 -16.31 16.62
C GLU A 105 0.71 -14.83 16.50
N GLY A 106 -0.45 -14.52 15.94
CA GLY A 106 -1.10 -13.19 16.05
C GLY A 106 -0.41 -12.02 15.34
N ALA A 107 0.90 -12.10 15.10
CA ALA A 107 1.65 -11.21 14.24
C ALA A 107 1.77 -11.82 12.84
N CYS A 108 1.53 -11.01 11.81
CA CYS A 108 1.68 -11.45 10.44
C CYS A 108 2.35 -10.38 9.58
N SER A 109 3.11 -10.80 8.58
CA SER A 109 3.86 -9.87 7.73
C SER A 109 3.87 -10.37 6.29
N VAL A 110 3.64 -9.46 5.35
CA VAL A 110 3.68 -9.74 3.92
C VAL A 110 4.59 -8.76 3.20
N ASP A 111 5.50 -9.29 2.38
CA ASP A 111 6.32 -8.51 1.46
C ASP A 111 5.70 -8.59 0.06
N ILE A 112 5.41 -7.44 -0.54
CA ILE A 112 4.75 -7.32 -1.84
C ILE A 112 5.60 -6.42 -2.73
N GLU A 113 6.16 -7.01 -3.78
CA GLU A 113 6.65 -6.26 -4.92
C GLU A 113 5.46 -5.87 -5.79
N VAL A 114 5.27 -4.56 -6.00
CA VAL A 114 4.17 -4.05 -6.83
C VAL A 114 4.63 -4.10 -8.28
N ASP A 115 3.95 -4.92 -9.07
CA ASP A 115 4.30 -5.15 -10.47
C ASP A 115 3.91 -3.95 -11.35
N ASP A 116 4.64 -3.76 -12.44
CA ASP A 116 4.37 -2.70 -13.43
C ASP A 116 2.96 -2.78 -14.02
N SER A 117 2.40 -3.98 -14.15
CA SER A 117 1.03 -4.20 -14.64
C SER A 117 -0.04 -3.52 -13.78
N GLU A 118 0.23 -3.28 -12.49
CA GLU A 118 -0.69 -2.55 -11.60
C GLU A 118 -0.83 -1.07 -11.98
N PHE A 119 0.14 -0.54 -12.73
CA PHE A 119 0.20 0.84 -13.22
C PHE A 119 -0.29 1.00 -14.68
N GLU A 120 -0.61 -0.09 -15.38
CA GLU A 120 -1.07 -0.04 -16.77
C GLU A 120 -2.50 0.48 -16.88
N THR A 121 -2.70 1.66 -17.47
CA THR A 121 -4.05 2.17 -17.72
C THR A 121 -4.54 1.77 -19.12
N PRO A 122 -5.81 1.38 -19.29
CA PRO A 122 -6.35 1.14 -20.63
C PRO A 122 -6.18 2.38 -21.51
N GLU A 123 -5.68 2.20 -22.73
CA GLU A 123 -5.61 3.28 -23.71
C GLU A 123 -7.05 3.70 -24.06
N GLY A 124 -7.38 4.99 -23.90
CA GLY A 124 -8.61 5.57 -24.48
C GLY A 124 -9.63 6.20 -23.53
N PHE A 125 -9.36 6.35 -22.23
CA PHE A 125 -10.18 7.27 -21.40
C PHE A 125 -9.66 8.71 -21.54
N LEU A 126 -10.29 9.45 -22.47
CA LEU A 126 -10.27 10.91 -22.59
C LEU A 126 -11.69 11.43 -22.35
#